data_AF-A0A1Z4LXP3-F1
#
_entry.id   AF-A0A1Z4LXP3-F1
#
_cell.length_a   1.000
_cell.length_b   1.000
_cell.length_c   1.000
_cell.angle_alpha   90.00
_cell.angle_beta   90.00
_cell.angle_gamma   90.00
#
_symmetry.space_group_name_H-M   'P 1'
#
loop_
_entity.id
_entity.type
_entity.pdbx_description
1 polymer ?
#
loop_
_entity_poly.entity_id
_entity_poly.type
_entity_poly.pdbx_seq_one_letter_code
_entity_poly.pdbx_strand_id
1 'polypeptide(L)' 'MTKEIKENVYNASYKALTENGVDEDVADKASKVVASDDFNLKDLGRTNEDRNNVAEAMRQFWGNQRGEE' A
#
# COMPACT_ATOMS: atom_id res chain seq x y z
N MET A 1 -7.47 -16.55 10.02
CA MET A 1 -7.77 -16.54 8.57
C MET A 1 -6.63 -15.78 7.91
N THR A 2 -5.81 -16.46 7.12
CA THR A 2 -4.73 -15.81 6.35
C THR A 2 -5.40 -15.16 5.13
N LYS A 3 -5.34 -13.83 5.00
CA LYS A 3 -5.84 -13.17 3.78
C LYS A 3 -5.01 -13.64 2.59
N GLU A 4 -5.66 -13.96 1.49
CA GLU A 4 -4.97 -14.31 0.25
C GLU A 4 -4.27 -13.05 -0.30
N ILE A 5 -2.95 -13.12 -0.43
CA ILE A 5 -2.16 -12.05 -1.01
C ILE A 5 -2.12 -12.26 -2.52
N LYS A 6 -2.71 -11.33 -3.26
CA LYS A 6 -2.62 -11.30 -4.72
C LYS A 6 -1.22 -10.84 -5.10
N GLU A 7 -0.30 -11.78 -5.33
CA GLU A 7 1.13 -11.50 -5.55
C GLU A 7 1.38 -10.49 -6.68
N ASN A 8 0.58 -10.54 -7.75
CA ASN A 8 0.63 -9.58 -8.85
C ASN A 8 0.31 -8.15 -8.40
N VAL A 9 -0.67 -7.98 -7.51
CA VAL A 9 -1.05 -6.68 -6.94
C VAL A 9 0.02 -6.20 -5.96
N TYR A 10 0.50 -7.09 -5.09
CA TYR A 10 1.59 -6.77 -4.16
C TYR A 10 2.82 -6.26 -4.92
N ASN A 11 3.29 -7.00 -5.92
CA ASN A 11 4.49 -6.64 -6.69
C ASN A 11 4.30 -5.32 -7.45
N ALA A 12 3.14 -5.10 -8.07
CA ALA A 12 2.85 -3.86 -8.79
C ALA A 12 2.79 -2.66 -7.84
N SER A 13 2.12 -2.78 -6.70
CA SER A 13 2.03 -1.72 -5.69
C SER A 13 3.39 -1.43 -5.05
N TYR A 14 4.12 -2.47 -4.66
CA TYR A 14 5.43 -2.32 -4.00
C TYR A 14 6.42 -1.63 -4.91
N LYS A 15 6.50 -2.07 -6.17
CA LYS A 15 7.35 -1.46 -7.19
C LYS A 15 6.96 0.01 -7.43
N ALA A 16 5.68 0.31 -7.60
CA ALA A 16 5.24 1.69 -7.84
C ALA A 16 5.58 2.63 -6.66
N LEU A 17 5.43 2.17 -5.42
CA LEU A 17 5.75 2.96 -4.23
C LEU A 17 7.27 3.20 -4.10
N THR A 18 8.08 2.15 -4.23
CA THR A 18 9.55 2.27 -4.10
C THR A 18 10.18 3.05 -5.24
N GLU A 19 9.69 2.90 -6.49
CA GLU A 19 10.14 3.72 -7.62
C GLU A 19 9.84 5.22 -7.45
N ASN A 20 8.85 5.56 -6.62
CA ASN A 20 8.52 6.95 -6.27
C ASN A 20 9.14 7.38 -4.91
N GLY A 21 10.12 6.63 -4.41
CA GLY A 21 10.91 6.98 -3.22
C GLY A 21 10.20 6.77 -1.89
N VAL A 22 9.10 6.03 -1.85
CA VAL A 22 8.48 5.60 -0.59
C VAL A 22 9.39 4.59 0.08
N ASP A 23 9.55 4.72 1.40
CA ASP A 23 10.36 3.79 2.21
C ASP A 23 9.91 2.33 2.04
N GLU A 24 10.86 1.40 1.98
CA GLU A 24 10.59 0.00 1.66
C GLU A 24 9.69 -0.69 2.69
N ASP A 25 9.81 -0.36 3.99
CA ASP A 25 8.96 -0.94 5.05
C ASP A 25 7.52 -0.42 4.94
N VAL A 26 7.36 0.87 4.62
CA VAL A 26 6.05 1.49 4.38
C VAL A 26 5.40 0.96 3.10
N ALA A 27 6.20 0.81 2.03
CA ALA A 27 5.77 0.25 0.77
C ALA A 27 5.33 -1.22 0.92
N ASP A 28 6.08 -2.04 1.66
CA ASP A 28 5.71 -3.44 1.93
C ASP A 28 4.39 -3.55 2.68
N LYS A 29 4.24 -2.81 3.79
CA LYS A 29 3.01 -2.79 4.59
C LYS A 29 1.80 -2.37 3.76
N ALA A 30 1.89 -1.25 3.05
CA ALA A 30 0.79 -0.77 2.22
C ALA A 30 0.46 -1.74 1.06
N SER A 31 1.48 -2.34 0.45
CA SER A 31 1.28 -3.30 -0.65
C SER A 31 0.62 -4.59 -0.17
N LYS A 32 0.95 -5.07 1.03
CA LYS A 32 0.25 -6.21 1.67
C LYS A 32 -1.22 -5.90 1.92
N VAL A 33 -1.53 -4.70 2.40
CA VAL A 33 -2.92 -4.25 2.59
C VAL A 33 -3.68 -4.33 1.28
N VAL A 34 -3.18 -3.67 0.23
CA VAL A 34 -3.85 -3.58 -1.08
C VAL A 34 -3.97 -4.95 -1.74
N ALA A 35 -2.93 -5.77 -1.66
CA ALA A 35 -2.97 -7.14 -2.21
C ALA A 35 -3.97 -8.04 -1.47
N SER A 36 -4.25 -7.74 -0.19
CA SER A 36 -5.19 -8.46 0.65
C SER A 36 -6.64 -7.92 0.60
N ASP A 37 -6.89 -6.83 -0.12
CA ASP A 37 -8.21 -6.20 -0.20
C ASP A 37 -9.26 -7.17 -0.77
N ASP A 38 -10.45 -7.14 -0.18
CA ASP A 38 -11.60 -7.92 -0.62
C ASP A 38 -12.80 -7.00 -0.86
N PHE A 39 -13.18 -6.85 -2.13
CA PHE A 39 -14.28 -6.00 -2.55
C PHE A 39 -15.65 -6.43 -2.01
N ASN A 40 -15.79 -7.66 -1.50
CA ASN A 40 -17.02 -8.14 -0.88
C ASN A 40 -17.13 -7.75 0.60
N LEU A 41 -16.05 -7.26 1.21
CA LEU A 41 -16.03 -6.83 2.59
C LEU A 41 -16.21 -5.31 2.69
N LYS A 42 -16.87 -4.88 3.77
CA LYS A 42 -16.95 -3.46 4.11
C LYS A 42 -15.53 -2.91 4.24
N ASP A 43 -15.29 -1.78 3.58
CA ASP A 43 -13.97 -1.12 3.58
C ASP A 43 -12.85 -2.03 3.08
N LEU A 44 -13.15 -2.90 2.11
CA LEU A 44 -12.19 -3.84 1.52
C LEU A 44 -11.62 -4.86 2.53
N GLY A 45 -12.24 -4.99 3.71
CA GLY A 45 -11.72 -5.80 4.82
C GLY A 45 -10.53 -5.16 5.53
N ARG A 46 -10.31 -3.84 5.37
CA ARG A 46 -9.24 -3.10 6.02
C ARG A 46 -9.58 -2.73 7.47
N THR A 47 -8.60 -2.93 8.33
CA THR A 47 -8.57 -2.44 9.71
C THR A 47 -8.13 -0.97 9.77
N ASN A 48 -8.18 -0.36 10.95
CA ASN A 48 -7.62 0.98 11.15
C ASN A 48 -6.10 1.02 10.90
N GLU A 49 -5.39 -0.05 11.25
CA GLU A 49 -3.95 -0.18 11.00
C GLU A 49 -3.66 -0.23 9.49
N ASP A 50 -4.44 -1.03 8.75
CA ASP A 50 -4.33 -1.12 7.29
C ASP A 50 -4.52 0.25 6.62
N ARG A 51 -5.52 1.02 7.07
CA ARG A 51 -5.77 2.38 6.57
C ARG A 51 -4.61 3.32 6.88
N ASN A 52 -4.01 3.21 8.07
CA ASN A 52 -2.86 4.04 8.45
C ASN A 52 -1.63 3.71 7.59
N ASN A 53 -1.34 2.43 7.35
CA ASN A 53 -0.22 2.01 6.51
C ASN A 53 -0.36 2.57 5.07
N VAL A 54 -1.57 2.46 4.49
CA VAL A 54 -1.83 3.02 3.16
C VAL A 54 -1.76 4.55 3.16
N ALA A 55 -2.28 5.21 4.18
CA ALA A 55 -2.23 6.67 4.30
C ALA A 55 -0.78 7.19 4.44
N GLU A 56 0.07 6.47 5.18
CA GLU A 56 1.49 6.81 5.33
C GLU A 56 2.25 6.66 4.00
N ALA A 57 2.03 5.55 3.29
CA ALA A 57 2.61 5.34 1.96
C ALA A 57 2.20 6.44 0.98
N MET A 58 0.91 6.81 0.96
CA MET A 58 0.41 7.88 0.10
C MET A 58 0.98 9.24 0.48
N ARG A 59 1.15 9.53 1.78
CA ARG A 59 1.77 10.78 2.22
C ARG A 59 3.22 10.89 1.72
N GLN A 60 4.00 9.82 1.78
CA GLN A 60 5.36 9.80 1.25
C GLN A 60 5.37 9.92 -0.28
N PHE A 61 4.55 9.12 -0.97
CA PHE A 61 4.43 9.14 -2.42
C PHE A 61 4.15 10.54 -2.96
N TRP A 62 3.16 11.23 -2.37
CA TRP A 62 2.76 12.58 -2.79
C TRP A 62 3.74 13.65 -2.33
N GLY A 63 4.43 13.43 -1.20
CA GLY A 63 5.52 14.28 -0.74
C GLY A 63 6.68 14.27 -1.72
N ASN A 64 7.07 13.08 -2.19
CA ASN A 64 8.15 12.90 -3.14
C ASN A 64 7.78 13.40 -4.53
N GLN A 65 6.55 13.17 -5.00
CA GLN A 65 6.06 13.71 -6.27
C GLN A 65 6.03 15.25 -6.35
N ARG A 66 5.94 15.93 -5.22
CA ARG A 66 5.98 17.40 -5.13
C ARG A 66 7.38 17.97 -4.93
N GLY A 67 8.36 17.11 -4.69
CA GLY A 67 9.77 17.46 -4.50
C GLY A 67 10.58 17.42 -5.80
N GLU A 68 10.00 16.98 -6.91
CA GLU A 68 10.58 17.11 -8.25
C GLU A 68 10.09 18.43 -8.86
N GLU A 69 11.04 19.35 -9.03
CA GLU A 69 10.93 20.77 -9.41
C GLU A 69 10.23 21.03 -10.77
#